data_AF-N1QNF5-F1
#
_entry.id   AF-N1QNF5-F1
#
_cell.length_a   1.000
_cell.length_b   1.000
_cell.length_c   1.000
_cell.angle_alpha   90.00
_cell.angle_beta   90.00
_cell.angle_gamma   90.00
#
_symmetry.space_group_name_H-M   'P 1'
#
loop_
_entity.id
_entity.type
_entity.pdbx_description
1 polymer ?
#
loop_
_entity_poly.entity_id
_entity_poly.type
_entity_poly.pdbx_seq_one_letter_code
_entity_poly.pdbx_strand_id
1 'polypeptide(L)'
;MSNSNTNGAIARIAKEIASAQKGSDLSIAVSCRDSDVRSVRALIIGPPETPYEFGFFEFDMKFTKEYPIKAPTVRCLTTNSGRTRFNPNIYAEGKVCLSILGTWRGNPGEEWSAAQGLESVLISIQSLMSSNPYENEPGYESNKKEEPQPSAYIAKIRHETLKVSVCQRLEALLQIQPDKIEPALKKVKLSPTDESPEPAKSSFADGTNGSSTPASVHEYDAEATYNALDQAQWDPFADLVKRRFLWYYDAYIRAIDLFGEAQPDGTAFKRMEFEYPPNSMEGHFEYKSLKTRMAAILARLDQEAQSWERLGAQQVMSATQLATQLAFQFKQMEDKWNAGSYSGCRMEISLPNPNNPFVWHLTLFGEPMTNLDGGIFNLDVYIPPDFPTTQPRVKIATPLFHHRVSSNGHLCYFPVKEDEIGSHLDAIVAAIEDKTANFDPRAMVNPESFDLKWGGEDKRKQYNRKLRRSAQESSEFL
;
A
#
# COMPACT_ATOMS: atom_id res chain seq x y z
N MET A 1 23.67 40.21 2.99
CA MET A 1 23.61 39.04 2.08
C MET A 1 23.66 37.80 2.97
N SER A 2 22.52 37.18 3.26
CA SER A 2 22.42 36.06 4.18
C SER A 2 22.98 34.80 3.51
N ASN A 3 24.04 34.22 4.07
CA ASN A 3 24.48 32.87 3.77
C ASN A 3 23.34 31.90 4.06
N SER A 4 22.53 31.57 3.06
CA SER A 4 21.52 30.52 3.18
C SER A 4 22.26 29.22 3.47
N ASN A 5 22.04 28.63 4.65
CA ASN A 5 22.65 27.38 5.10
C ASN A 5 22.05 26.18 4.34
N THR A 6 22.17 26.20 3.02
CA THR A 6 21.60 25.20 2.11
C THR A 6 22.21 23.83 2.40
N ASN A 7 23.51 23.78 2.70
CA ASN A 7 24.20 22.53 3.02
C ASN A 7 23.73 21.94 4.36
N GLY A 8 23.54 22.78 5.39
CA GLY A 8 23.02 22.33 6.68
C GLY A 8 21.58 21.84 6.60
N ALA A 9 20.73 22.52 5.83
CA ALA A 9 19.35 22.09 5.57
C ALA A 9 19.32 20.72 4.87
N ILE A 10 20.08 20.56 3.77
CA ILE A 10 20.18 19.31 3.01
C ILE A 10 20.67 18.16 3.91
N ALA A 11 21.74 18.38 4.68
CA ALA A 11 22.29 17.35 5.57
C ALA A 11 21.28 16.93 6.65
N ARG A 12 20.52 17.89 7.21
CA ARG A 12 19.48 17.60 8.20
C ARG A 12 18.34 16.78 7.58
N ILE A 13 17.85 17.18 6.41
CA ILE A 13 16.75 16.51 5.70
C ILE A 13 17.16 15.08 5.34
N ALA A 14 18.34 14.87 4.75
CA ALA A 14 18.83 13.54 4.40
C ALA A 14 18.94 12.62 5.62
N LYS A 15 19.40 13.15 6.76
CA LYS A 15 19.45 12.39 8.02
C LYS A 15 18.05 12.01 8.51
N GLU A 16 17.09 12.92 8.46
CA GLU A 16 15.71 12.66 8.89
C GLU A 16 15.01 11.64 7.98
N ILE A 17 15.19 11.74 6.66
CA ILE A 17 14.68 10.75 5.69
C ILE A 17 15.27 9.37 5.98
N ALA A 18 16.59 9.27 6.13
CA ALA A 18 17.26 8.01 6.44
C ALA A 18 16.82 7.42 7.79
N SER A 19 16.48 8.27 8.78
CA SER A 19 15.92 7.83 10.05
C SER A 19 14.51 7.26 9.88
N ALA A 20 13.64 7.98 9.16
CA ALA A 20 12.27 7.55 8.90
C ALA A 20 12.21 6.27 8.06
N GLN A 21 13.09 6.10 7.06
CA GLN A 21 13.18 4.87 6.25
C GLN A 21 13.68 3.65 7.03
N LYS A 22 14.45 3.86 8.10
CA LYS A 22 14.91 2.79 9.00
C LYS A 22 13.94 2.52 10.15
N GLY A 23 12.89 3.33 10.28
CA GLY A 23 11.88 3.17 11.32
C GLY A 23 11.15 1.82 11.18
N SER A 24 10.78 1.23 12.31
CA SER A 24 9.96 0.00 12.35
C SER A 24 8.46 0.28 12.22
N ASP A 25 8.06 1.55 12.08
CA ASP A 25 6.66 1.92 11.94
C ASP A 25 6.12 1.52 10.56
N LEU A 26 5.31 0.47 10.55
CA LEU A 26 4.69 -0.05 9.32
C LEU A 26 3.70 0.92 8.66
N SER A 27 3.33 2.00 9.36
CA SER A 27 2.29 2.94 8.93
C SER A 27 2.81 4.19 8.25
N ILE A 28 4.11 4.47 8.30
CA ILE A 28 4.71 5.66 7.69
C ILE A 28 5.85 5.24 6.77
N ALA A 29 5.78 5.66 5.50
CA ALA A 29 6.87 5.49 4.55
C ALA A 29 7.25 6.84 3.94
N VAL A 30 8.54 7.06 3.72
CA VAL A 30 9.04 8.31 3.12
C VAL A 30 10.01 8.01 1.98
N SER A 31 9.97 8.84 0.96
CA SER A 31 10.89 8.79 -0.15
C SER A 31 11.17 10.20 -0.64
N CYS A 32 12.40 10.43 -1.11
CA CYS A 32 12.79 11.68 -1.73
C CYS A 32 13.26 11.43 -3.15
N ARG A 33 13.24 12.48 -3.96
CA ARG A 33 13.83 12.41 -5.30
C ARG A 33 15.34 12.46 -5.21
N ASP A 34 16.01 11.71 -6.08
CA ASP A 34 17.46 11.81 -6.24
C ASP A 34 17.87 13.21 -6.73
N SER A 35 17.00 13.88 -7.48
CA SER A 35 17.23 15.23 -7.99
C SER A 35 17.12 16.34 -6.94
N ASP A 36 16.26 16.18 -5.92
CA ASP A 36 16.13 17.15 -4.83
C ASP A 36 15.59 16.51 -3.55
N VAL A 37 16.47 16.33 -2.56
CA VAL A 37 16.13 15.79 -1.24
C VAL A 37 15.16 16.67 -0.44
N ARG A 38 14.99 17.94 -0.84
CA ARG A 38 14.03 18.87 -0.21
C ARG A 38 12.59 18.66 -0.69
N SER A 39 12.39 17.81 -1.69
CA SER A 39 11.07 17.37 -2.14
C SER A 39 10.87 15.92 -1.68
N VAL A 40 10.05 15.75 -0.65
CA VAL A 40 9.81 14.45 -0.01
C VAL A 40 8.36 14.06 -0.24
N ARG A 41 8.13 12.82 -0.68
CA ARG A 41 6.82 12.18 -0.58
C ARG A 41 6.75 11.33 0.67
N ALA A 42 5.58 11.34 1.29
CA ALA A 42 5.26 10.46 2.40
C ALA A 42 3.96 9.71 2.12
N LEU A 43 3.90 8.48 2.59
CA LEU A 43 2.69 7.67 2.65
C LEU A 43 2.38 7.41 4.13
N ILE A 44 1.16 7.73 4.55
CA ILE A 44 0.61 7.36 5.85
C ILE A 44 -0.50 6.34 5.62
N ILE A 45 -0.36 5.17 6.23
CA ILE A 45 -1.40 4.16 6.31
C ILE A 45 -2.34 4.56 7.45
N GLY A 46 -3.64 4.64 7.17
CA GLY A 46 -4.62 5.09 8.14
C GLY A 46 -4.68 4.17 9.37
N PRO A 47 -4.77 4.71 10.59
CA PRO A 47 -4.68 3.91 11.81
C PRO A 47 -5.81 2.87 11.94
N PRO A 48 -5.54 1.68 12.51
CA PRO A 48 -6.57 0.69 12.85
C PRO A 48 -7.67 1.27 13.73
N GLU A 49 -8.89 0.75 13.63
CA GLU A 49 -10.05 1.16 14.44
C GLU A 49 -10.54 2.61 14.20
N THR A 50 -10.14 3.22 13.09
CA THR A 50 -10.55 4.56 12.67
C THR A 50 -11.31 4.49 11.34
N PRO A 51 -12.06 5.52 10.93
CA PRO A 51 -12.62 5.55 9.56
C PRO A 51 -11.54 5.64 8.47
N TYR A 52 -10.26 5.74 8.81
CA TYR A 52 -9.12 5.76 7.90
C TYR A 52 -8.45 4.39 7.76
N GLU A 53 -8.86 3.40 8.56
CA GLU A 53 -8.21 2.10 8.71
C GLU A 53 -7.68 1.52 7.39
N PHE A 54 -6.35 1.36 7.37
CA PHE A 54 -5.55 0.81 6.28
C PHE A 54 -5.58 1.57 4.95
N GLY A 55 -6.23 2.73 4.88
CA GLY A 55 -6.19 3.60 3.71
C GLY A 55 -4.81 4.17 3.40
N PHE A 56 -4.51 4.41 2.11
CA PHE A 56 -3.21 4.92 1.65
C PHE A 56 -3.24 6.43 1.40
N PHE A 57 -2.75 7.22 2.35
CA PHE A 57 -2.76 8.69 2.30
C PHE A 57 -1.39 9.24 1.92
N GLU A 58 -1.26 9.80 0.72
CA GLU A 58 -0.01 10.37 0.24
C GLU A 58 0.07 11.88 0.49
N PHE A 59 1.27 12.33 0.82
CA PHE A 59 1.59 13.73 1.12
C PHE A 59 2.85 14.17 0.37
N ASP A 60 2.82 15.38 -0.17
CA ASP A 60 3.98 16.09 -0.73
C ASP A 60 4.49 17.09 0.29
N MET A 61 5.78 17.02 0.62
CA MET A 61 6.44 17.87 1.60
C MET A 61 7.61 18.61 0.94
N LYS A 62 7.60 19.94 1.03
CA LYS A 62 8.64 20.79 0.47
C LYS A 62 9.38 21.55 1.56
N PHE A 63 10.68 21.29 1.63
CA PHE A 63 11.60 21.92 2.56
C PHE A 63 12.28 23.11 1.89
N THR A 64 12.37 24.24 2.60
CA THR A 64 13.06 25.43 2.08
C THR A 64 14.55 25.43 2.47
N LYS A 65 15.33 26.34 1.89
CA LYS A 65 16.75 26.56 2.28
C LYS A 65 16.89 27.07 3.72
N GLU A 66 15.80 27.47 4.36
CA GLU A 66 15.75 27.96 5.73
C GLU A 66 15.44 26.84 6.74
N TYR A 67 15.26 25.60 6.30
CA TYR A 67 15.05 24.46 7.20
C TYR A 67 16.28 24.22 8.10
N PRO A 68 16.12 23.92 9.41
CA PRO A 68 14.88 23.74 10.17
C PRO A 68 14.34 25.00 10.87
N ILE A 69 14.83 26.19 10.52
CA ILE A 69 14.34 27.46 11.10
C ILE A 69 12.89 27.70 10.69
N LYS A 70 12.54 27.41 9.42
CA LYS A 70 11.15 27.41 8.94
C LYS A 70 10.62 25.99 8.74
N ALA A 71 9.33 25.81 9.04
CA ALA A 71 8.60 24.57 8.79
C ALA A 71 8.59 24.22 7.29
N PRO A 72 8.48 22.93 6.93
CA PRO A 72 8.16 22.53 5.56
C PRO A 72 6.73 22.92 5.20
N THR A 73 6.45 23.05 3.90
CA THR A 73 5.06 23.07 3.42
C THR A 73 4.60 21.64 3.13
N VAL A 74 3.35 21.33 3.46
CA VAL A 74 2.77 19.99 3.29
C VAL A 74 1.45 20.07 2.54
N ARG A 75 1.25 19.15 1.59
CA ARG A 75 -0.01 19.00 0.84
C ARG A 75 -0.41 17.53 0.76
N CYS A 76 -1.65 17.22 1.12
CA CYS A 76 -2.25 15.92 0.88
C CYS A 76 -2.53 15.74 -0.63
N LEU A 77 -2.12 14.61 -1.18
CA LEU A 77 -2.30 14.23 -2.57
C LEU A 77 -3.58 13.40 -2.76
N THR A 78 -3.91 12.56 -1.78
CA THR A 78 -5.11 11.70 -1.77
C THR A 78 -6.36 12.54 -1.51
N THR A 79 -6.89 13.17 -2.56
CA THR A 79 -7.98 14.17 -2.46
C THR A 79 -9.10 13.98 -3.49
N ASN A 80 -9.00 12.96 -4.34
CA ASN A 80 -9.94 12.73 -5.45
C ASN A 80 -10.09 13.97 -6.36
N SER A 81 -8.95 14.58 -6.71
CA SER A 81 -8.87 15.80 -7.51
C SER A 81 -9.64 16.99 -6.91
N GLY A 82 -9.51 17.21 -5.60
CA GLY A 82 -10.15 18.36 -4.94
C GLY A 82 -11.56 18.08 -4.40
N ARG A 83 -12.04 16.83 -4.40
CA ARG A 83 -13.44 16.48 -4.10
C ARG A 83 -13.65 15.81 -2.75
N THR A 84 -12.61 15.26 -2.14
CA THR A 84 -12.71 14.49 -0.91
C THR A 84 -12.02 15.23 0.24
N ARG A 85 -12.81 15.76 1.18
CA ARG A 85 -12.34 16.34 2.44
C ARG A 85 -12.20 15.23 3.48
N PHE A 86 -10.99 14.72 3.66
CA PHE A 86 -10.74 13.59 4.55
C PHE A 86 -10.78 13.92 6.04
N ASN A 87 -10.62 15.18 6.43
CA ASN A 87 -10.63 15.57 7.83
C ASN A 87 -10.92 17.08 7.94
N PRO A 88 -11.44 17.60 9.06
CA PRO A 88 -11.46 19.04 9.31
C PRO A 88 -10.12 19.73 9.06
N ASN A 89 -9.01 19.04 9.36
CA ASN A 89 -7.65 19.53 9.14
C ASN A 89 -6.99 19.05 7.84
N ILE A 90 -7.67 18.25 7.00
CA ILE A 90 -7.17 17.78 5.70
C ILE A 90 -8.22 18.14 4.64
N TYR A 91 -8.04 19.32 4.05
CA TYR A 91 -9.01 19.94 3.16
C TYR A 91 -9.12 19.19 1.83
N ALA A 92 -10.24 19.39 1.14
CA ALA A 92 -10.48 18.80 -0.17
C ALA A 92 -9.40 19.18 -1.19
N GLU A 93 -8.89 20.42 -1.18
CA GLU A 93 -7.79 20.87 -2.05
C GLU A 93 -6.39 20.33 -1.66
N GLY A 94 -6.30 19.61 -0.54
CA GLY A 94 -5.06 19.03 -0.04
C GLY A 94 -4.31 19.87 1.00
N LYS A 95 -4.84 21.02 1.41
CA LYS A 95 -4.26 21.80 2.51
C LYS A 95 -4.32 21.01 3.82
N VAL A 96 -3.20 20.97 4.55
CA VAL A 96 -3.08 20.36 5.88
C VAL A 96 -2.97 21.45 6.95
N CYS A 97 -3.86 21.42 7.93
CA CYS A 97 -3.96 22.42 9.00
C CYS A 97 -3.37 21.87 10.31
N LEU A 98 -2.14 22.28 10.65
CA LEU A 98 -1.44 21.93 11.89
C LEU A 98 -0.74 23.17 12.46
N SER A 99 -0.73 23.30 13.79
CA SER A 99 -0.06 24.42 14.48
C SER A 99 1.45 24.41 14.23
N ILE A 100 2.06 23.22 14.23
CA ILE A 100 3.48 23.03 13.91
C ILE A 100 3.84 23.35 12.46
N LEU A 101 2.86 23.49 11.57
CA LEU A 101 3.07 23.94 10.18
C LEU A 101 2.72 25.43 10.00
N GLY A 102 2.26 26.11 11.06
CA GLY A 102 1.77 27.49 10.99
C GLY A 102 0.47 27.63 10.17
N THR A 103 -0.22 26.53 9.88
CA THR A 103 -1.48 26.52 9.11
C THR A 103 -2.72 26.41 10.00
N TRP A 104 -2.51 26.31 11.31
CA TRP A 104 -3.55 26.31 12.34
C TRP A 104 -3.11 27.10 13.58
N ARG A 105 -4.06 27.51 14.42
CA ARG A 105 -3.76 28.20 15.67
C ARG A 105 -3.16 27.19 16.67
N GLY A 106 -2.06 27.55 17.32
CA GLY A 106 -1.47 26.77 18.42
C GLY A 106 -1.34 27.63 19.67
N ASN A 107 -1.29 26.99 20.84
CA ASN A 107 -0.85 27.66 22.05
C ASN A 107 0.67 27.92 22.00
N PRO A 108 1.20 28.85 22.83
CA PRO A 108 2.63 29.03 22.95
C PRO A 108 3.34 27.70 23.26
N GLY A 109 4.25 27.28 22.38
CA GLY A 109 4.97 26.00 22.47
C GLY A 109 4.41 24.87 21.59
N GLU A 110 3.23 25.03 21.00
CA GLU A 110 2.64 24.07 20.04
C GLU A 110 2.91 24.45 18.57
N GLU A 111 3.62 25.56 18.34
CA GLU A 111 4.03 26.06 17.03
C GLU A 111 5.39 25.47 16.59
N TRP A 112 5.75 25.68 15.33
CA TRP A 112 7.01 25.19 14.77
C TRP A 112 8.23 25.63 15.60
N SER A 113 9.14 24.69 15.86
CA SER A 113 10.48 25.00 16.35
C SER A 113 11.49 24.09 15.65
N ALA A 114 12.75 24.53 15.56
CA ALA A 114 13.83 23.76 14.94
C ALA A 114 14.17 22.42 15.66
N ALA A 115 13.53 22.15 16.80
CA ALA A 115 13.57 20.87 17.48
C ALA A 115 12.68 19.81 16.81
N GLN A 116 11.61 20.24 16.12
CA GLN A 116 10.75 19.38 15.32
C GLN A 116 11.44 18.99 14.01
N GLY A 117 10.91 17.97 13.35
CA GLY A 117 11.40 17.49 12.05
C GLY A 117 10.37 16.69 11.25
N LEU A 118 10.82 16.04 10.18
CA LEU A 118 9.98 15.23 9.29
C LEU A 118 9.07 14.26 10.06
N GLU A 119 9.65 13.46 10.95
CA GLU A 119 8.91 12.44 11.72
C GLU A 119 7.80 13.05 12.59
N SER A 120 8.08 14.11 13.34
CA SER A 120 7.08 14.77 14.18
C SER A 120 5.92 15.36 13.37
N VAL A 121 6.18 15.84 12.15
CA VAL A 121 5.13 16.32 11.24
C VAL A 121 4.26 15.15 10.79
N LEU A 122 4.85 14.04 10.38
CA LEU A 122 4.11 12.85 9.93
C LEU A 122 3.26 12.24 11.05
N ILE A 123 3.82 12.12 12.27
CA ILE A 123 3.09 11.66 13.46
C ILE A 123 1.91 12.61 13.77
N SER A 124 2.12 13.93 13.64
CA SER A 124 1.04 14.92 13.86
C SER A 124 -0.08 14.78 12.83
N ILE A 125 0.26 14.53 11.57
CA ILE A 125 -0.74 14.28 10.52
C ILE A 125 -1.52 12.99 10.80
N GLN A 126 -0.82 11.90 11.15
CA GLN A 126 -1.48 10.64 11.49
C GLN A 126 -2.40 10.79 12.71
N SER A 127 -2.02 11.61 13.69
CA SER A 127 -2.83 11.86 14.89
C SER A 127 -4.17 12.55 14.58
N LEU A 128 -4.27 13.28 13.46
CA LEU A 128 -5.56 13.83 12.99
C LEU A 128 -6.54 12.73 12.56
N MET A 129 -6.03 11.55 12.19
CA MET A 129 -6.82 10.42 11.70
C MET A 129 -7.42 9.63 12.88
N SER A 130 -8.14 10.31 13.78
CA SER A 130 -8.72 9.71 15.00
C SER A 130 -9.96 8.85 14.71
N SER A 131 -10.42 8.10 15.71
CA SER A 131 -11.68 7.33 15.62
C SER A 131 -12.92 8.21 15.48
N ASN A 132 -12.81 9.49 15.85
CA ASN A 132 -13.87 10.50 15.79
C ASN A 132 -13.36 11.80 15.16
N PRO A 133 -13.07 11.83 13.86
CA PRO A 133 -12.48 13.00 13.21
C PRO A 133 -13.41 14.24 13.19
N TYR A 134 -14.66 14.10 13.65
CA TYR A 134 -15.59 15.20 13.82
C TYR A 134 -15.14 16.15 14.94
N GLU A 135 -14.47 15.64 15.98
CA GLU A 135 -13.96 16.42 17.12
C GLU A 135 -12.81 17.37 16.75
N ASN A 136 -12.21 17.17 15.58
CA ASN A 136 -11.13 18.00 15.06
C ASN A 136 -11.63 19.37 14.57
N GLU A 137 -12.94 19.55 14.36
CA GLU A 137 -13.51 20.85 14.00
C GLU A 137 -13.67 21.74 15.25
N PRO A 138 -13.18 23.00 15.24
CA PRO A 138 -13.36 23.92 16.35
C PRO A 138 -14.82 24.06 16.80
N GLY A 139 -15.05 23.87 18.09
CA GLY A 139 -16.37 23.96 18.71
C GLY A 139 -17.17 22.65 18.69
N TYR A 140 -16.62 21.57 18.16
CA TYR A 140 -17.26 20.24 18.11
C TYR A 140 -16.53 19.18 18.95
N GLU A 141 -15.61 19.59 19.83
CA GLU A 141 -14.73 18.70 20.60
C GLU A 141 -15.48 17.81 21.61
N SER A 142 -16.70 18.21 22.00
CA SER A 142 -17.53 17.47 22.97
C SER A 142 -18.46 16.43 22.35
N ASN A 143 -18.57 16.39 21.02
CA ASN A 143 -19.47 15.49 20.30
C ASN A 143 -18.91 14.06 20.28
N LYS A 144 -19.74 13.11 20.70
CA LYS A 144 -19.37 11.70 20.74
C LYS A 144 -19.64 10.99 19.42
N LYS A 145 -18.79 10.03 19.07
CA LYS A 145 -18.88 9.27 17.81
C LYS A 145 -20.24 8.58 17.57
N GLU A 146 -20.98 8.27 18.62
CA GLU A 146 -22.31 7.63 18.55
C GLU A 146 -23.44 8.63 18.21
N GLU A 147 -23.18 9.94 18.29
CA GLU A 147 -24.17 10.96 17.94
C GLU A 147 -24.45 11.00 16.43
N PRO A 148 -25.65 11.44 16.00
CA PRO A 148 -26.05 11.37 14.60
C PRO A 148 -25.15 12.11 13.61
N GLN A 149 -24.61 13.27 13.98
CA GLN A 149 -23.73 14.06 13.11
C GLN A 149 -22.32 13.43 13.00
N PRO A 150 -21.59 13.16 14.12
CA PRO A 150 -20.33 12.43 14.08
C PRO A 150 -20.42 11.07 13.38
N SER A 151 -21.44 10.27 13.68
CA SER A 151 -21.61 8.94 13.07
C SER A 151 -21.77 9.02 11.55
N ALA A 152 -22.55 9.99 11.06
CA ALA A 152 -22.69 10.24 9.62
C ALA A 152 -21.38 10.72 8.98
N TYR A 153 -20.60 11.56 9.67
CA TYR A 153 -19.28 12.01 9.21
C TYR A 153 -18.30 10.82 9.13
N ILE A 154 -18.21 10.01 10.18
CA ILE A 154 -17.39 8.79 10.24
C ILE A 154 -17.75 7.83 9.11
N ALA A 155 -19.04 7.61 8.85
CA ALA A 155 -19.50 6.71 7.79
C ALA A 155 -19.01 7.14 6.41
N LYS A 156 -19.13 8.43 6.05
CA LYS A 156 -18.67 8.91 4.74
C LYS A 156 -17.15 8.95 4.62
N ILE A 157 -16.42 9.28 5.69
CA ILE A 157 -14.95 9.18 5.68
C ILE A 157 -14.53 7.75 5.42
N ARG A 158 -15.13 6.77 6.11
CA ARG A 158 -14.83 5.35 5.90
C ARG A 158 -15.09 4.90 4.47
N HIS A 159 -16.20 5.32 3.90
CA HIS A 159 -16.51 5.02 2.50
C HIS A 159 -15.45 5.61 1.56
N GLU A 160 -15.11 6.90 1.71
CA GLU A 160 -14.14 7.57 0.86
C GLU A 160 -12.70 7.06 1.06
N THR A 161 -12.34 6.60 2.26
CA THR A 161 -11.09 5.88 2.53
C THR A 161 -10.98 4.66 1.62
N LEU A 162 -11.98 3.77 1.64
CA LEU A 162 -11.99 2.56 0.80
C LEU A 162 -12.02 2.92 -0.70
N LYS A 163 -12.82 3.90 -1.08
CA LYS A 163 -13.00 4.30 -2.49
C LYS A 163 -11.77 4.96 -3.09
N VAL A 164 -11.25 6.00 -2.43
CA VAL A 164 -10.25 6.91 -2.99
C VAL A 164 -8.85 6.46 -2.60
N SER A 165 -8.60 6.26 -1.31
CA SER A 165 -7.26 5.93 -0.83
C SER A 165 -6.85 4.49 -1.18
N VAL A 166 -7.81 3.56 -1.28
CA VAL A 166 -7.54 2.15 -1.61
C VAL A 166 -7.87 1.84 -3.07
N CYS A 167 -9.15 1.80 -3.45
CA CYS A 167 -9.54 1.31 -4.78
C CYS A 167 -8.98 2.17 -5.92
N GLN A 168 -9.26 3.48 -5.94
CA GLN A 168 -8.78 4.36 -7.04
C GLN A 168 -7.26 4.36 -7.15
N ARG A 169 -6.56 4.32 -6.01
CA ARG A 169 -5.10 4.28 -5.97
C ARG A 169 -4.55 3.02 -6.64
N LEU A 170 -5.07 1.85 -6.27
CA LEU A 170 -4.63 0.56 -6.82
C LEU A 170 -5.10 0.36 -8.26
N GLU A 171 -6.28 0.84 -8.63
CA GLU A 171 -6.75 0.82 -10.01
C GLU A 171 -5.85 1.65 -10.92
N ALA A 172 -5.38 2.82 -10.46
CA ALA A 172 -4.40 3.61 -11.20
C ALA A 172 -3.07 2.86 -11.37
N LEU A 173 -2.55 2.24 -10.30
CA LEU A 173 -1.32 1.44 -10.34
C LEU A 173 -1.40 0.22 -11.26
N LEU A 174 -2.57 -0.42 -11.30
CA LEU A 174 -2.80 -1.67 -12.03
C LEU A 174 -3.45 -1.45 -13.40
N GLN A 175 -3.72 -0.18 -13.75
CA GLN A 175 -4.39 0.24 -14.98
C GLN A 175 -5.76 -0.44 -15.18
N ILE A 176 -6.50 -0.61 -14.08
CA ILE A 176 -7.86 -1.16 -14.10
C ILE A 176 -8.82 -0.03 -14.44
N GLN A 177 -9.63 -0.21 -15.47
CA GLN A 177 -10.71 0.72 -15.80
C GLN A 177 -12.00 0.29 -15.08
N PRO A 178 -12.57 1.11 -14.17
CA PRO A 178 -13.76 0.74 -13.37
C PRO A 178 -14.97 0.35 -14.24
N ASP A 179 -15.13 1.01 -15.39
CA ASP A 179 -16.26 0.79 -16.31
C ASP A 179 -16.14 -0.48 -17.17
N LYS A 180 -15.00 -1.19 -17.09
CA LYS A 180 -14.72 -2.44 -17.81
C LYS A 180 -14.55 -3.64 -16.90
N ILE A 181 -15.00 -3.56 -15.65
CA ILE A 181 -15.07 -4.73 -14.76
C ILE A 181 -16.23 -5.61 -15.26
N GLU A 182 -16.01 -6.32 -16.38
CA GLU A 182 -16.93 -7.33 -16.85
C GLU A 182 -16.97 -8.48 -15.83
N PRO A 183 -18.17 -9.04 -15.53
CA PRO A 183 -18.27 -10.20 -14.66
C PRO A 183 -17.60 -11.40 -15.34
N ALA A 184 -16.37 -11.71 -14.92
CA ALA A 184 -15.59 -12.83 -15.42
C ALA A 184 -16.18 -14.17 -14.98
N LEU A 185 -17.30 -14.59 -15.59
CA LEU A 185 -17.86 -15.94 -15.50
C LEU A 185 -18.72 -16.26 -16.75
N LYS A 186 -18.14 -16.22 -17.95
CA LYS A 186 -18.63 -17.05 -19.08
C LYS A 186 -17.45 -17.55 -19.92
N LYS A 187 -17.28 -18.88 -19.95
CA LYS A 187 -16.39 -19.60 -20.88
C LYS A 187 -16.75 -19.20 -22.32
N VAL A 188 -15.81 -18.65 -23.07
CA VAL A 188 -15.95 -18.45 -24.51
C VAL A 188 -14.94 -19.33 -25.25
N LYS A 189 -15.48 -20.15 -26.15
CA LYS A 189 -14.79 -21.07 -27.05
C LYS A 189 -13.94 -20.28 -28.05
N LEU A 190 -12.74 -20.78 -28.33
CA LEU A 190 -11.89 -20.31 -29.41
C LEU A 190 -12.42 -20.75 -30.78
N SER A 191 -12.41 -19.83 -31.74
CA SER A 191 -12.08 -20.13 -33.14
C SER A 191 -11.45 -18.90 -33.83
N PRO A 192 -10.49 -19.09 -34.75
CA PRO A 192 -9.59 -18.03 -35.24
C PRO A 192 -10.00 -17.47 -36.61
N THR A 193 -9.52 -16.27 -36.93
CA THR A 193 -9.06 -15.75 -38.27
C THR A 193 -8.85 -14.23 -38.11
N ASP A 194 -7.61 -13.73 -38.10
CA ASP A 194 -6.81 -13.24 -39.25
C ASP A 194 -7.49 -12.13 -40.06
N GLU A 195 -7.04 -10.86 -39.87
CA GLU A 195 -6.40 -10.04 -40.92
C GLU A 195 -6.04 -8.64 -40.40
N SER A 196 -4.87 -8.14 -40.84
CA SER A 196 -4.27 -6.84 -40.51
C SER A 196 -4.68 -5.75 -41.53
N PRO A 197 -4.50 -4.45 -41.22
CA PRO A 197 -5.20 -3.35 -41.90
C PRO A 197 -4.41 -2.72 -43.06
N GLU A 198 -5.13 -2.20 -44.07
CA GLU A 198 -4.57 -1.32 -45.10
C GLU A 198 -4.88 0.18 -44.82
N PRO A 199 -3.96 1.11 -45.17
CA PRO A 199 -4.12 2.55 -44.99
C PRO A 199 -4.53 3.26 -46.28
N ALA A 200 -5.19 4.43 -46.14
CA ALA A 200 -4.90 5.70 -46.84
C ALA A 200 -6.15 6.58 -47.02
N LYS A 201 -6.03 7.89 -46.78
CA LYS A 201 -5.80 8.92 -47.83
C LYS A 201 -6.00 10.32 -47.26
N SER A 202 -5.01 11.17 -47.51
CA SER A 202 -5.03 12.62 -47.35
C SER A 202 -5.80 13.28 -48.49
N SER A 203 -6.56 14.33 -48.18
CA SER A 203 -7.12 15.25 -49.16
C SER A 203 -6.86 16.69 -48.73
N PHE A 204 -6.05 17.38 -49.53
CA PHE A 204 -5.87 18.83 -49.51
C PHE A 204 -7.12 19.52 -50.06
N ALA A 205 -7.56 20.60 -49.42
CA ALA A 205 -8.35 21.65 -50.05
C ALA A 205 -7.98 23.01 -49.42
N ASP A 206 -7.65 23.93 -50.32
CA ASP A 206 -7.15 25.29 -50.10
C ASP A 206 -8.34 26.27 -49.93
N GLY A 207 -8.17 27.35 -49.16
CA GLY A 207 -9.24 28.35 -48.99
C GLY A 207 -9.09 29.35 -47.84
N THR A 208 -8.31 30.39 -48.12
CA THR A 208 -8.03 31.64 -47.37
C THR A 208 -9.19 32.32 -46.60
N ASN A 209 -8.90 32.83 -45.39
CA ASN A 209 -8.99 34.27 -45.07
C ASN A 209 -8.37 34.61 -43.69
N GLY A 210 -7.61 35.71 -43.64
CA GLY A 210 -6.71 36.04 -42.55
C GLY A 210 -7.35 36.71 -41.32
N SER A 211 -6.66 36.54 -40.20
CA SER A 211 -6.63 37.46 -39.06
C SER A 211 -5.26 37.31 -38.39
N SER A 212 -4.42 38.32 -38.52
CA SER A 212 -3.10 38.41 -37.91
C SER A 212 -3.22 38.59 -36.40
N THR A 213 -2.88 37.55 -35.64
CA THR A 213 -2.61 37.64 -34.21
C THR A 213 -1.14 37.28 -34.04
N PRO A 214 -0.30 38.07 -33.35
CA PRO A 214 1.11 37.72 -33.22
C PRO A 214 1.21 36.43 -32.39
N ALA A 215 1.83 35.40 -32.97
CA ALA A 215 2.11 34.15 -32.30
C ALA A 215 2.91 34.45 -31.02
N SER A 216 2.28 34.25 -29.86
CA SER A 216 3.00 34.16 -28.61
C SER A 216 3.97 33.00 -28.75
N VAL A 217 5.27 33.30 -28.66
CA VAL A 217 6.29 32.28 -28.46
C VAL A 217 5.92 31.57 -27.16
N HIS A 218 5.24 30.43 -27.26
CA HIS A 218 5.15 29.50 -26.16
C HIS A 218 6.58 29.00 -25.97
N GLU A 219 7.25 29.62 -25.00
CA GLU A 219 8.53 29.14 -24.49
C GLU A 219 8.26 27.71 -24.00
N TYR A 220 8.78 26.73 -24.75
CA TYR A 220 8.71 25.34 -24.35
C TYR A 220 9.59 25.20 -23.10
N ASP A 221 8.94 25.28 -21.94
CA ASP A 221 9.60 25.03 -20.67
C ASP A 221 9.86 23.53 -20.56
N ALA A 222 11.01 23.14 -21.11
CA ALA A 222 11.50 21.78 -21.09
C ALA A 222 11.69 21.28 -19.64
N GLU A 223 11.97 22.18 -18.69
CA GLU A 223 12.14 21.85 -17.29
C GLU A 223 10.79 21.60 -16.62
N ALA A 224 9.76 22.42 -16.85
CA ALA A 224 8.41 22.14 -16.38
C ALA A 224 7.82 20.87 -17.02
N THR A 225 8.08 20.65 -18.31
CA THR A 225 7.61 19.45 -19.03
C THR A 225 8.32 18.20 -18.53
N TYR A 226 9.65 18.25 -18.36
CA TYR A 226 10.44 17.16 -17.79
C TYR A 226 10.01 16.88 -16.34
N ASN A 227 9.86 17.92 -15.51
CA ASN A 227 9.39 17.78 -14.13
C ASN A 227 7.97 17.20 -14.06
N ALA A 228 7.09 17.52 -14.99
CA ALA A 228 5.74 16.96 -15.06
C ALA A 228 5.76 15.48 -15.49
N LEU A 229 6.57 15.12 -16.49
CA LEU A 229 6.75 13.72 -16.93
C LEU A 229 7.42 12.86 -15.85
N ASP A 230 8.46 13.39 -15.21
CA ASP A 230 9.16 12.77 -14.10
C ASP A 230 8.26 12.64 -12.85
N GLN A 231 7.37 13.62 -12.59
CA GLN A 231 6.31 13.49 -11.58
C GLN A 231 5.26 12.43 -11.92
N ALA A 232 4.97 12.21 -13.19
CA ALA A 232 4.06 11.15 -13.63
C ALA A 232 4.69 9.76 -13.55
N GLN A 233 6.02 9.66 -13.66
CA GLN A 233 6.75 8.38 -13.65
C GLN A 233 7.25 7.96 -12.26
N TRP A 234 7.48 8.90 -11.35
CA TRP A 234 8.00 8.63 -10.02
C TRP A 234 6.89 8.29 -9.00
N ASP A 235 6.76 7.00 -8.68
CA ASP A 235 5.86 6.47 -7.66
C ASP A 235 6.61 5.55 -6.68
N PRO A 236 7.19 6.11 -5.61
CA PRO A 236 8.05 5.36 -4.69
C PRO A 236 7.29 4.38 -3.78
N PHE A 237 5.96 4.41 -3.78
CA PHE A 237 5.14 3.59 -2.88
C PHE A 237 4.31 2.54 -3.61
N ALA A 238 4.44 2.44 -4.94
CA ALA A 238 3.66 1.52 -5.76
C ALA A 238 3.70 0.07 -5.25
N ASP A 239 4.90 -0.50 -5.04
CA ASP A 239 5.03 -1.87 -4.53
C ASP A 239 4.53 -2.01 -3.09
N LEU A 240 4.83 -1.05 -2.21
CA LEU A 240 4.40 -1.04 -0.82
C LEU A 240 2.87 -1.09 -0.71
N VAL A 241 2.16 -0.24 -1.46
CA VAL A 241 0.70 -0.18 -1.52
C VAL A 241 0.12 -1.51 -2.01
N LYS A 242 0.68 -2.09 -3.08
CA LYS A 242 0.27 -3.41 -3.60
C LYS A 242 0.44 -4.52 -2.55
N ARG A 243 1.56 -4.57 -1.83
CA ARG A 243 1.80 -5.56 -0.77
C ARG A 243 0.84 -5.41 0.39
N ARG A 244 0.70 -4.18 0.89
CA ARG A 244 -0.18 -3.87 2.03
C ARG A 244 -1.64 -4.15 1.70
N PHE A 245 -2.07 -3.92 0.45
CA PHE A 245 -3.40 -4.32 0.02
C PHE A 245 -3.67 -5.82 0.16
N LEU A 246 -2.73 -6.68 -0.24
CA LEU A 246 -2.86 -8.14 -0.09
C LEU A 246 -3.01 -8.54 1.37
N TRP A 247 -2.40 -7.79 2.29
CA TRP A 247 -2.49 -8.03 3.73
C TRP A 247 -3.84 -7.58 4.29
N TYR A 248 -4.31 -6.40 3.90
CA TYR A 248 -5.50 -5.78 4.47
C TYR A 248 -6.81 -6.15 3.75
N TYR A 249 -6.75 -6.97 2.69
CA TYR A 249 -7.90 -7.37 1.88
C TYR A 249 -9.08 -7.85 2.75
N ASP A 250 -8.82 -8.76 3.70
CA ASP A 250 -9.87 -9.32 4.57
C ASP A 250 -10.50 -8.25 5.47
N ALA A 251 -9.70 -7.29 5.96
CA ALA A 251 -10.19 -6.17 6.75
C ALA A 251 -11.09 -5.25 5.91
N TYR A 252 -10.73 -4.97 4.65
CA TYR A 252 -11.57 -4.18 3.74
C TYR A 252 -12.90 -4.85 3.46
N ILE A 253 -12.89 -6.15 3.13
CA ILE A 253 -14.13 -6.90 2.86
C ILE A 253 -15.03 -6.94 4.10
N ARG A 254 -14.45 -7.18 5.28
CA ARG A 254 -15.20 -7.13 6.55
C ARG A 254 -15.82 -5.75 6.79
N ALA A 255 -15.08 -4.66 6.55
CA ALA A 255 -15.60 -3.31 6.68
C ALA A 255 -16.75 -3.05 5.68
N ILE A 256 -16.59 -3.44 4.41
CA ILE A 256 -17.63 -3.30 3.38
C ILE A 256 -18.90 -4.04 3.77
N ASP A 257 -18.78 -5.28 4.24
CA ASP A 257 -19.92 -6.10 4.62
C ASP A 257 -20.63 -5.52 5.86
N LEU A 258 -19.87 -5.14 6.88
CA LEU A 258 -20.42 -4.57 8.11
C LEU A 258 -21.13 -3.22 7.88
N PHE A 259 -20.51 -2.31 7.13
CA PHE A 259 -21.04 -0.95 6.97
C PHE A 259 -22.00 -0.80 5.78
N GLY A 260 -21.92 -1.69 4.79
CA GLY A 260 -22.86 -1.76 3.67
C GLY A 260 -24.28 -2.15 4.10
N GLU A 261 -24.43 -2.93 5.17
CA GLU A 261 -25.74 -3.22 5.76
C GLU A 261 -26.38 -1.97 6.40
N ALA A 262 -25.57 -1.12 7.03
CA ALA A 262 -26.02 0.09 7.71
C ALA A 262 -26.24 1.28 6.76
N GLN A 263 -25.58 1.30 5.60
CA GLN A 263 -25.62 2.40 4.63
C GLN A 263 -25.98 1.86 3.24
N PRO A 264 -27.26 1.84 2.86
CA PRO A 264 -27.69 1.32 1.57
C PRO A 264 -27.05 2.06 0.40
N ASP A 265 -26.63 1.31 -0.62
CA ASP A 265 -26.08 1.87 -1.86
C ASP A 265 -27.01 2.92 -2.49
N GLY A 266 -26.43 4.01 -2.99
CA GLY A 266 -27.15 5.15 -3.56
C GLY A 266 -27.66 6.14 -2.51
N THR A 267 -27.46 5.91 -1.21
CA THR A 267 -27.75 6.90 -0.17
C THR A 267 -26.76 8.06 -0.24
N ALA A 268 -27.25 9.29 -0.32
CA ALA A 268 -26.41 10.48 -0.38
C ALA A 268 -25.69 10.75 0.94
N PHE A 269 -24.47 11.27 0.88
CA PHE A 269 -23.75 11.71 2.07
C PHE A 269 -24.49 12.87 2.74
N LYS A 270 -24.59 12.79 4.07
CA LYS A 270 -25.03 13.92 4.87
C LYS A 270 -23.93 14.99 4.86
N ARG A 271 -24.29 16.22 4.47
CA ARG A 271 -23.42 17.40 4.61
C ARG A 271 -23.35 17.80 6.08
N MET A 272 -22.14 18.02 6.59
CA MET A 272 -21.92 18.53 7.94
C MET A 272 -22.06 20.04 7.98
N GLU A 273 -22.37 20.60 9.15
CA GLU A 273 -22.58 22.04 9.35
C GLU A 273 -21.33 22.87 9.02
N PHE A 274 -20.15 22.31 9.26
CA PHE A 274 -18.85 22.91 8.95
C PHE A 274 -18.38 22.70 7.51
N GLU A 275 -19.16 22.03 6.65
CA GLU A 275 -18.77 21.79 5.26
C GLU A 275 -19.39 22.82 4.31
N TYR A 276 -18.53 23.58 3.66
CA TYR A 276 -18.90 24.60 2.69
C TYR A 276 -17.96 24.59 1.49
N PRO A 277 -18.45 24.77 0.25
CA PRO A 277 -17.60 24.85 -0.93
C PRO A 277 -16.50 25.93 -0.78
N PRO A 278 -15.27 25.68 -1.26
CA PRO A 278 -14.83 24.48 -1.98
C PRO A 278 -14.42 23.30 -1.07
N ASN A 279 -14.49 23.46 0.26
CA ASN A 279 -14.07 22.45 1.25
C ASN A 279 -15.27 21.65 1.79
N SER A 280 -15.98 20.98 0.89
CA SER A 280 -17.11 20.09 1.22
C SER A 280 -16.88 18.69 0.65
N MET A 281 -17.64 17.71 1.13
CA MET A 281 -17.57 16.34 0.61
C MET A 281 -18.98 15.82 0.29
N GLU A 282 -19.24 15.66 -1.00
CA GLU A 282 -20.50 15.19 -1.56
C GLU A 282 -20.30 13.86 -2.28
N GLY A 283 -21.34 13.03 -2.30
CA GLY A 283 -21.27 11.70 -2.89
C GLY A 283 -22.40 10.80 -2.40
N HIS A 284 -22.29 9.52 -2.75
CA HIS A 284 -23.22 8.47 -2.33
C HIS A 284 -22.43 7.26 -1.84
N PHE A 285 -23.04 6.47 -0.96
CA PHE A 285 -22.51 5.17 -0.56
C PHE A 285 -22.65 4.16 -1.71
N GLU A 286 -21.59 3.39 -1.98
CA GLU A 286 -21.46 2.47 -3.11
C GLU A 286 -20.74 1.17 -2.69
N TYR A 287 -21.10 0.60 -1.55
CA TYR A 287 -20.39 -0.54 -0.94
C TYR A 287 -20.38 -1.79 -1.83
N LYS A 288 -21.44 -2.07 -2.61
CA LYS A 288 -21.43 -3.23 -3.55
C LYS A 288 -20.42 -3.04 -4.68
N SER A 289 -20.30 -1.82 -5.18
CA SER A 289 -19.30 -1.47 -6.20
C SER A 289 -17.89 -1.61 -5.61
N LEU A 290 -17.66 -1.11 -4.40
CA LEU A 290 -16.39 -1.26 -3.70
C LEU A 290 -16.00 -2.73 -3.55
N LYS A 291 -16.93 -3.61 -3.15
CA LYS A 291 -16.67 -5.05 -3.02
C LYS A 291 -16.15 -5.66 -4.33
N THR A 292 -16.82 -5.36 -5.44
CA THR A 292 -16.45 -5.84 -6.77
C THR A 292 -15.08 -5.32 -7.21
N ARG A 293 -14.81 -4.03 -6.95
CA ARG A 293 -13.52 -3.39 -7.26
C ARG A 293 -12.36 -3.99 -6.47
N MET A 294 -12.54 -4.22 -5.16
CA MET A 294 -11.53 -4.89 -4.33
C MET A 294 -11.19 -6.29 -4.87
N ALA A 295 -12.20 -7.08 -5.25
CA ALA A 295 -11.98 -8.41 -5.83
C ALA A 295 -11.23 -8.35 -7.16
N ALA A 296 -11.54 -7.37 -8.03
CA ALA A 296 -10.84 -7.17 -9.30
C ALA A 296 -9.37 -6.78 -9.08
N ILE A 297 -9.08 -5.92 -8.10
CA ILE A 297 -7.72 -5.54 -7.70
C ILE A 297 -6.94 -6.77 -7.21
N LEU A 298 -7.53 -7.56 -6.31
CA LEU A 298 -6.90 -8.79 -5.82
C LEU A 298 -6.57 -9.76 -6.96
N ALA A 299 -7.53 -10.02 -7.85
CA ALA A 299 -7.33 -10.89 -9.00
C ALA A 299 -6.20 -10.38 -9.92
N ARG A 300 -6.12 -9.07 -10.13
CA ARG A 300 -5.06 -8.46 -10.96
C ARG A 300 -3.68 -8.55 -10.31
N LEU A 301 -3.58 -8.44 -8.98
CA LEU A 301 -2.33 -8.63 -8.24
C LEU A 301 -1.86 -10.08 -8.28
N ASP A 302 -2.78 -11.05 -8.13
CA ASP A 302 -2.47 -12.47 -8.32
C ASP A 302 -1.97 -12.76 -9.74
N GLN A 303 -2.63 -12.19 -10.76
CA GLN A 303 -2.18 -12.31 -12.16
C GLN A 303 -0.81 -11.66 -12.39
N GLU A 304 -0.55 -10.51 -11.77
CA GLU A 304 0.76 -9.84 -11.84
C GLU A 304 1.85 -10.77 -11.29
N ALA A 305 1.67 -11.36 -10.11
CA ALA A 305 2.64 -12.27 -9.50
C ALA A 305 2.88 -13.52 -10.37
N GLN A 306 1.81 -14.14 -10.90
CA GLN A 306 1.90 -15.29 -11.80
C GLN A 306 2.62 -14.94 -13.10
N SER A 307 2.44 -13.72 -13.62
CA SER A 307 3.09 -13.28 -14.85
C SER A 307 4.61 -13.20 -14.74
N TRP A 308 5.15 -13.06 -13.52
CA TRP A 308 6.58 -13.00 -13.26
C TRP A 308 7.29 -14.31 -13.59
N GLU A 309 6.62 -15.46 -13.54
CA GLU A 309 7.18 -16.72 -14.01
C GLU A 309 7.53 -16.63 -15.50
N ARG A 310 6.58 -16.16 -16.32
CA ARG A 310 6.76 -16.00 -17.77
C ARG A 310 7.81 -14.94 -18.10
N LEU A 311 7.80 -13.79 -17.40
CA LEU A 311 8.78 -12.72 -17.61
C LEU A 311 10.18 -13.15 -17.16
N GLY A 312 10.27 -13.89 -16.05
CA GLY A 312 11.51 -14.49 -15.56
C GLY A 312 12.10 -15.49 -16.55
N ALA A 313 11.26 -16.34 -17.17
CA ALA A 313 11.71 -17.25 -18.22
C ALA A 313 12.33 -16.50 -19.42
N GLN A 314 11.77 -15.35 -19.81
CA GLN A 314 12.38 -14.50 -20.85
C GLN A 314 13.74 -13.95 -20.41
N GLN A 315 13.87 -13.54 -19.15
CA GLN A 315 15.15 -13.08 -18.60
C GLN A 315 16.22 -14.17 -18.53
N VAL A 316 15.82 -15.42 -18.29
CA VAL A 316 16.72 -16.58 -18.36
C VAL A 316 17.19 -16.78 -19.79
N MET A 317 16.28 -16.76 -20.78
CA MET A 317 16.64 -16.88 -22.20
C MET A 317 17.59 -15.76 -22.65
N SER A 318 17.42 -14.56 -22.11
CA SER A 318 18.30 -13.41 -22.38
C SER A 318 19.57 -13.36 -21.50
N ALA A 319 19.79 -14.36 -20.64
CA ALA A 319 20.94 -14.43 -19.72
C ALA A 319 21.18 -13.13 -18.94
N THR A 320 20.12 -12.52 -18.43
CA THR A 320 20.25 -11.29 -17.63
C THR A 320 21.05 -11.53 -16.36
N GLN A 321 21.61 -10.44 -15.81
CA GLN A 321 22.35 -10.49 -14.54
C GLN A 321 21.47 -11.01 -13.40
N LEU A 322 20.24 -10.53 -13.29
CA LEU A 322 19.30 -10.95 -12.25
C LEU A 322 18.98 -12.44 -12.35
N ALA A 323 18.66 -12.96 -13.54
CA ALA A 323 18.38 -14.38 -13.74
C ALA A 323 19.57 -15.27 -13.33
N THR A 324 20.79 -14.86 -13.71
CA THR A 324 22.02 -15.57 -13.34
C THR A 324 22.27 -15.55 -11.84
N GLN A 325 22.09 -14.38 -11.20
CA GLN A 325 22.24 -14.22 -9.76
C GLN A 325 21.23 -15.05 -8.98
N LEU A 326 19.95 -15.03 -9.36
CA LEU A 326 18.90 -15.80 -8.71
C LEU A 326 19.15 -17.30 -8.85
N ALA A 327 19.58 -17.80 -10.01
CA ALA A 327 19.93 -19.21 -10.20
C ALA A 327 21.09 -19.65 -9.28
N PHE A 328 22.09 -18.78 -9.10
CA PHE A 328 23.20 -19.05 -8.19
C PHE A 328 22.77 -19.01 -6.71
N GLN A 329 21.99 -17.99 -6.33
CA GLN A 329 21.44 -17.86 -4.98
C GLN A 329 20.52 -19.03 -4.64
N PHE A 330 19.71 -19.51 -5.58
CA PHE A 330 18.88 -20.70 -5.41
C PHE A 330 19.72 -21.90 -5.01
N LYS A 331 20.78 -22.24 -5.76
CA LYS A 331 21.65 -23.39 -5.44
C LYS A 331 22.27 -23.28 -4.04
N GLN A 332 22.72 -22.08 -3.66
CA GLN A 332 23.25 -21.86 -2.31
C GLN A 332 22.20 -22.09 -1.23
N MET A 333 20.96 -21.63 -1.45
CA MET A 333 19.87 -21.79 -0.50
C MET A 333 19.38 -23.24 -0.45
N GLU A 334 19.29 -23.91 -1.60
CA GLU A 334 18.97 -25.33 -1.71
C GLU A 334 19.98 -26.17 -0.92
N ASP A 335 21.28 -25.97 -1.13
CA ASP A 335 22.34 -26.65 -0.37
C ASP A 335 22.24 -26.35 1.13
N LYS A 336 22.03 -25.07 1.51
CA LYS A 336 21.93 -24.64 2.91
C LYS A 336 20.75 -25.32 3.63
N TRP A 337 19.57 -25.29 3.03
CA TRP A 337 18.33 -25.71 3.68
C TRP A 337 18.09 -27.23 3.57
N ASN A 338 18.36 -27.83 2.41
CA ASN A 338 18.15 -29.27 2.21
C ASN A 338 19.21 -30.13 2.92
N ALA A 339 20.40 -29.60 3.23
CA ALA A 339 21.43 -30.31 4.00
C ALA A 339 21.09 -30.46 5.51
N GLY A 340 19.98 -29.90 5.99
CA GLY A 340 19.47 -30.09 7.36
C GLY A 340 20.31 -29.44 8.47
N SER A 341 21.19 -28.49 8.14
CA SER A 341 22.12 -27.85 9.09
C SER A 341 21.51 -26.65 9.86
N TYR A 342 20.18 -26.55 9.95
CA TYR A 342 19.50 -25.44 10.61
C TYR A 342 19.02 -25.81 12.02
N SER A 343 19.29 -24.94 13.00
CA SER A 343 18.67 -25.00 14.33
C SER A 343 17.28 -24.36 14.26
N GLY A 344 16.27 -25.07 13.75
CA GLY A 344 14.89 -24.57 13.64
C GLY A 344 13.98 -25.42 12.76
N CYS A 345 12.88 -24.84 12.26
CA CYS A 345 12.00 -25.46 11.27
C CYS A 345 12.81 -25.96 10.06
N ARG A 346 12.58 -27.23 9.69
CA ARG A 346 13.11 -27.80 8.46
C ARG A 346 12.32 -27.19 7.30
N MET A 347 13.04 -26.72 6.29
CA MET A 347 12.47 -26.26 5.04
C MET A 347 13.14 -27.01 3.89
N GLU A 348 12.35 -27.45 2.94
CA GLU A 348 12.84 -27.89 1.63
C GLU A 348 12.55 -26.82 0.59
N ILE A 349 13.50 -26.60 -0.31
CA ILE A 349 13.41 -25.61 -1.38
C ILE A 349 13.59 -26.33 -2.71
N SER A 350 12.73 -26.01 -3.67
CA SER A 350 12.81 -26.52 -5.04
C SER A 350 12.37 -25.46 -6.06
N LEU A 351 12.66 -25.70 -7.34
CA LEU A 351 12.09 -24.93 -8.45
C LEU A 351 11.00 -25.77 -9.14
N PRO A 352 9.76 -25.28 -9.27
CA PRO A 352 8.74 -25.95 -10.09
C PRO A 352 9.20 -26.19 -11.53
N ASN A 353 9.97 -25.24 -12.08
CA ASN A 353 10.67 -25.39 -13.34
C ASN A 353 12.19 -25.23 -13.07
N PRO A 354 13.01 -26.30 -13.22
CA PRO A 354 14.44 -26.25 -12.94
C PRO A 354 15.24 -25.18 -13.70
N ASN A 355 14.68 -24.67 -14.81
CA ASN A 355 15.31 -23.65 -15.64
C ASN A 355 14.84 -22.23 -15.32
N ASN A 356 13.93 -22.04 -14.36
CA ASN A 356 13.36 -20.74 -14.05
C ASN A 356 13.51 -20.38 -12.56
N PRO A 357 14.50 -19.54 -12.18
CA PRO A 357 14.76 -19.20 -10.79
C PRO A 357 13.85 -18.09 -10.24
N PHE A 358 12.79 -17.70 -10.95
CA PHE A 358 11.86 -16.63 -10.52
C PHE A 358 10.64 -17.14 -9.75
N VAL A 359 10.46 -18.46 -9.62
CA VAL A 359 9.44 -19.06 -8.76
C VAL A 359 10.08 -20.14 -7.92
N TRP A 360 10.03 -20.00 -6.60
CA TRP A 360 10.59 -20.97 -5.67
C TRP A 360 9.44 -21.64 -4.92
N HIS A 361 9.49 -22.96 -4.84
CA HIS A 361 8.56 -23.74 -4.05
C HIS A 361 9.22 -24.14 -2.74
N LEU A 362 8.55 -23.82 -1.64
CA LEU A 362 9.01 -24.09 -0.28
C LEU A 362 8.08 -25.08 0.39
N THR A 363 8.66 -26.10 1.03
CA THR A 363 7.93 -27.02 1.90
C THR A 363 8.46 -26.85 3.33
N LEU A 364 7.65 -26.25 4.18
CA LEU A 364 7.96 -26.02 5.59
C LEU A 364 7.38 -27.13 6.47
N PHE A 365 8.23 -27.71 7.31
CA PHE A 365 7.84 -28.74 8.27
C PHE A 365 7.70 -28.13 9.66
N GLY A 366 6.51 -28.22 10.24
CA GLY A 366 6.23 -27.66 11.55
C GLY A 366 7.13 -28.24 12.64
N GLU A 367 7.63 -27.37 13.52
CA GLU A 367 8.59 -27.75 14.56
C GLU A 367 7.93 -28.63 15.63
N PRO A 368 8.61 -29.71 16.08
CA PRO A 368 8.11 -30.56 17.16
C PRO A 368 7.78 -29.76 18.42
N MET A 369 6.76 -30.21 19.17
CA MET A 369 6.33 -29.57 20.42
C MET A 369 5.78 -28.14 20.27
N THR A 370 5.44 -27.72 19.05
CA THR A 370 4.76 -26.44 18.76
C THR A 370 3.30 -26.66 18.34
N ASN A 371 2.55 -25.59 18.12
CA ASN A 371 1.20 -25.70 17.54
C ASN A 371 1.22 -26.06 16.04
N LEU A 372 2.39 -26.08 15.42
CA LEU A 372 2.59 -26.48 14.02
C LEU A 372 3.07 -27.93 13.90
N ASP A 373 3.29 -28.63 15.02
CA ASP A 373 3.87 -29.98 15.05
C ASP A 373 3.16 -30.95 14.10
N GLY A 374 3.95 -31.65 13.28
CA GLY A 374 3.49 -32.57 12.24
C GLY A 374 2.92 -31.90 10.98
N GLY A 375 2.86 -30.56 10.94
CA GLY A 375 2.35 -29.83 9.78
C GLY A 375 3.33 -29.75 8.62
N ILE A 376 2.82 -29.76 7.39
CA ILE A 376 3.59 -29.63 6.15
C ILE A 376 2.94 -28.54 5.29
N PHE A 377 3.61 -27.39 5.19
CA PHE A 377 3.07 -26.21 4.54
C PHE A 377 3.82 -25.93 3.24
N ASN A 378 3.11 -26.01 2.12
CA ASN A 378 3.64 -25.69 0.80
C ASN A 378 3.39 -24.21 0.48
N LEU A 379 4.41 -23.54 -0.03
CA LEU A 379 4.38 -22.11 -0.39
C LEU A 379 5.04 -21.88 -1.73
N ASP A 380 4.51 -20.94 -2.47
CA ASP A 380 5.13 -20.40 -3.68
C ASP A 380 5.66 -18.98 -3.41
N VAL A 381 6.92 -18.76 -3.76
CA VAL A 381 7.57 -17.45 -3.74
C VAL A 381 7.75 -16.99 -5.17
N TYR A 382 6.95 -16.01 -5.59
CA TYR A 382 7.07 -15.34 -6.88
C TYR A 382 8.05 -14.17 -6.73
N ILE A 383 9.19 -14.26 -7.42
CA ILE A 383 10.22 -13.23 -7.43
C ILE A 383 10.01 -12.34 -8.67
N PRO A 384 9.91 -11.01 -8.51
CA PRO A 384 9.62 -10.13 -9.62
C PRO A 384 10.82 -9.93 -10.55
N PRO A 385 10.58 -9.63 -11.84
CA PRO A 385 11.63 -9.44 -12.85
C PRO A 385 12.50 -8.19 -12.63
N ASP A 386 12.11 -7.28 -11.74
CA ASP A 386 12.82 -6.06 -11.37
C ASP A 386 13.31 -6.07 -9.91
N PHE A 387 13.35 -7.25 -9.27
CA PHE A 387 13.89 -7.43 -7.93
C PHE A 387 15.31 -6.81 -7.83
N PRO A 388 15.59 -6.00 -6.78
CA PRO A 388 14.82 -5.80 -5.56
C PRO A 388 13.87 -4.60 -5.54
N THR A 389 13.64 -3.92 -6.66
CA THR A 389 12.75 -2.74 -6.72
C THR A 389 11.34 -3.11 -6.29
N THR A 390 10.80 -4.17 -6.90
CA THR A 390 9.58 -4.84 -6.45
C THR A 390 9.97 -6.00 -5.55
N GLN A 391 9.22 -6.23 -4.48
CA GLN A 391 9.51 -7.26 -3.48
C GLN A 391 8.79 -8.58 -3.79
N PRO A 392 9.35 -9.77 -3.43
CA PRO A 392 8.73 -11.07 -3.67
C PRO A 392 7.32 -11.22 -3.06
N ARG A 393 6.44 -11.95 -3.76
CA ARG A 393 5.09 -12.30 -3.29
C ARG A 393 5.06 -13.75 -2.84
N VAL A 394 4.58 -13.99 -1.63
CA VAL A 394 4.53 -15.32 -1.03
C VAL A 394 3.07 -15.74 -0.87
N LYS A 395 2.73 -16.89 -1.45
CA LYS A 395 1.40 -17.50 -1.36
C LYS A 395 1.52 -18.87 -0.71
N ILE A 396 0.79 -19.09 0.38
CA ILE A 396 0.69 -20.38 1.03
C ILE A 396 -0.35 -21.19 0.27
N ALA A 397 0.08 -22.29 -0.35
CA ALA A 397 -0.79 -23.21 -1.08
C ALA A 397 -1.56 -24.12 -0.12
N THR A 398 -0.93 -24.54 0.98
CA THR A 398 -1.57 -25.31 2.04
C THR A 398 -2.37 -24.39 2.98
N PRO A 399 -3.69 -24.60 3.15
CA PRO A 399 -4.49 -23.77 4.06
C PRO A 399 -3.92 -23.76 5.48
N LEU A 400 -3.67 -22.56 6.02
CA LEU A 400 -3.08 -22.35 7.34
C LEU A 400 -3.84 -21.29 8.12
N PHE A 401 -4.39 -21.66 9.29
CA PHE A 401 -5.08 -20.72 10.17
C PHE A 401 -4.08 -19.91 10.99
N HIS A 402 -3.63 -18.77 10.47
CA HIS A 402 -2.57 -17.96 11.09
C HIS A 402 -2.79 -16.46 10.91
N HIS A 403 -2.43 -15.65 11.93
CA HIS A 403 -2.69 -14.20 11.95
C HIS A 403 -1.95 -13.38 10.88
N ARG A 404 -0.85 -13.92 10.35
CA ARG A 404 -0.09 -13.35 9.23
C ARG A 404 -0.46 -13.90 7.87
N VAL A 405 -1.48 -14.76 7.76
CA VAL A 405 -1.88 -15.42 6.52
C VAL A 405 -3.30 -15.01 6.18
N SER A 406 -3.48 -14.36 5.03
CA SER A 406 -4.80 -13.93 4.56
C SER A 406 -5.67 -15.11 4.18
N SER A 407 -6.98 -14.88 4.07
CA SER A 407 -7.94 -15.86 3.55
C SER A 407 -7.60 -16.39 2.14
N ASN A 408 -6.82 -15.63 1.36
CA ASN A 408 -6.35 -15.99 0.02
C ASN A 408 -4.91 -16.54 -0.01
N GLY A 409 -4.32 -16.83 1.15
CA GLY A 409 -3.01 -17.45 1.29
C GLY A 409 -1.82 -16.49 1.20
N HIS A 410 -2.01 -15.19 1.01
CA HIS A 410 -0.90 -14.22 1.06
C HIS A 410 -0.32 -14.11 2.46
N LEU A 411 1.02 -14.20 2.55
CA LEU A 411 1.77 -14.10 3.80
C LEU A 411 2.29 -12.67 4.05
N CYS A 412 2.13 -12.19 5.28
CA CYS A 412 2.81 -11.01 5.80
C CYS A 412 4.12 -11.41 6.50
N TYR A 413 5.22 -10.85 6.03
CA TYR A 413 6.56 -11.10 6.57
C TYR A 413 7.45 -9.86 6.36
N PHE A 414 8.56 -9.79 7.10
CA PHE A 414 9.44 -8.63 7.15
C PHE A 414 10.90 -9.07 7.03
N PRO A 415 11.51 -9.03 5.83
CA PRO A 415 12.93 -9.32 5.67
C PRO A 415 13.78 -8.27 6.39
N VAL A 416 14.96 -8.67 6.89
CA VAL A 416 15.95 -7.75 7.45
C VAL A 416 16.65 -6.97 6.34
N LYS A 417 16.85 -7.62 5.19
CA LYS A 417 17.42 -7.03 3.99
C LYS A 417 16.52 -7.34 2.79
N GLU A 418 15.84 -6.30 2.31
CA GLU A 418 14.86 -6.37 1.20
C GLU A 418 15.50 -6.68 -0.17
N ASP A 419 16.83 -6.59 -0.28
CA ASP A 419 17.60 -6.88 -1.50
C ASP A 419 18.22 -8.28 -1.54
N GLU A 420 18.10 -9.06 -0.45
CA GLU A 420 18.68 -10.40 -0.34
C GLU A 420 17.61 -11.48 -0.22
N ILE A 421 17.43 -12.31 -1.25
CA ILE A 421 16.40 -13.39 -1.24
C ILE A 421 16.54 -14.35 -0.04
N GLY A 422 17.76 -14.59 0.44
CA GLY A 422 17.98 -15.39 1.66
C GLY A 422 17.33 -14.76 2.90
N SER A 423 17.36 -13.43 3.03
CA SER A 423 16.70 -12.72 4.13
C SER A 423 15.17 -12.83 4.04
N HIS A 424 14.61 -12.91 2.83
CA HIS A 424 13.18 -13.20 2.65
C HIS A 424 12.82 -14.60 3.15
N LEU A 425 13.62 -15.61 2.83
CA LEU A 425 13.39 -16.98 3.32
C LEU A 425 13.41 -17.06 4.84
N ASP A 426 14.42 -16.46 5.48
CA ASP A 426 14.50 -16.42 6.94
C ASP A 426 13.26 -15.72 7.56
N ALA A 427 12.79 -14.63 6.95
CA ALA A 427 11.61 -13.90 7.40
C ALA A 427 10.29 -14.66 7.16
N ILE A 428 10.18 -15.45 6.09
CA ILE A 428 9.03 -16.33 5.82
C ILE A 428 8.92 -17.38 6.93
N VAL A 429 10.02 -18.06 7.25
CA VAL A 429 10.07 -19.05 8.35
C VAL A 429 9.70 -18.39 9.67
N ALA A 430 10.33 -17.25 10.00
CA ALA A 430 10.05 -16.52 11.23
C ALA A 430 8.59 -16.03 11.32
N ALA A 431 7.96 -15.68 10.20
CA ALA A 431 6.57 -15.24 10.18
C ALA A 431 5.57 -16.37 10.40
N ILE A 432 5.89 -17.61 10.00
CA ILE A 432 5.03 -18.78 10.19
C ILE A 432 5.23 -19.39 11.57
N GLU A 433 6.48 -19.54 12.02
CA GLU A 433 6.76 -20.03 13.37
C GLU A 433 6.27 -19.06 14.46
N ASP A 434 6.39 -17.75 14.21
CA ASP A 434 5.92 -16.65 15.07
C ASP A 434 6.35 -16.80 16.55
N LYS A 435 7.60 -17.22 16.77
CA LYS A 435 8.18 -17.51 18.10
C LYS A 435 8.16 -16.30 19.03
N THR A 436 8.34 -15.10 18.47
CA THR A 436 8.39 -13.82 19.18
C THR A 436 7.17 -12.96 18.84
N ALA A 437 5.98 -13.56 18.91
CA ALA A 437 4.73 -12.89 18.61
C ALA A 437 4.59 -11.58 19.41
N ASN A 438 4.68 -10.45 18.70
CA ASN A 438 4.42 -9.12 19.24
C ASN A 438 3.07 -8.62 18.70
N PHE A 439 2.29 -7.98 19.58
CA PHE A 439 1.04 -7.35 19.16
C PHE A 439 1.37 -6.17 18.25
N ASP A 440 0.94 -6.26 17.00
CA ASP A 440 0.98 -5.15 16.05
C ASP A 440 -0.29 -5.17 15.19
N PRO A 441 -1.23 -4.25 15.40
CA PRO A 441 -2.48 -4.22 14.63
C PRO A 441 -2.26 -3.85 13.16
N ARG A 442 -1.09 -3.29 12.80
CA ARG A 442 -0.71 -3.01 11.41
C ARG A 442 -0.25 -4.26 10.66
N ALA A 443 0.04 -5.34 11.37
CA ALA A 443 0.34 -6.66 10.81
C ALA A 443 -0.87 -7.60 10.87
N MET A 444 -2.08 -7.08 11.15
CA MET A 444 -3.32 -7.83 11.10
C MET A 444 -3.65 -8.19 9.65
N VAL A 445 -3.44 -9.46 9.27
CA VAL A 445 -3.77 -9.95 7.93
C VAL A 445 -5.11 -10.66 7.91
N ASN A 446 -5.34 -11.54 8.89
CA ASN A 446 -6.60 -12.27 9.05
C ASN A 446 -7.29 -11.81 10.35
N PRO A 447 -8.34 -10.96 10.26
CA PRO A 447 -8.99 -10.37 11.42
C PRO A 447 -9.51 -11.40 12.44
N GLU A 448 -10.10 -12.50 11.98
CA GLU A 448 -10.63 -13.55 12.87
C GLU A 448 -9.50 -14.18 13.70
N SER A 449 -8.42 -14.58 13.04
CA SER A 449 -7.29 -15.22 13.71
C SER A 449 -6.53 -14.24 14.61
N PHE A 450 -6.43 -12.96 14.23
CA PHE A 450 -5.83 -11.90 15.02
C PHE A 450 -6.63 -11.64 16.31
N ASP A 451 -7.95 -11.50 16.19
CA ASP A 451 -8.87 -11.35 17.33
C ASP A 451 -8.79 -12.54 18.30
N LEU A 452 -8.65 -13.75 17.77
CA LEU A 452 -8.51 -14.94 18.61
C LEU A 452 -7.15 -14.98 19.30
N LYS A 453 -6.05 -14.66 18.60
CA LYS A 453 -4.70 -14.69 19.15
C LYS A 453 -4.51 -13.67 20.28
N TRP A 454 -5.07 -12.47 20.11
CA TRP A 454 -4.84 -11.32 21.00
C TRP A 454 -6.00 -10.98 21.93
N GLY A 455 -7.19 -11.55 21.74
CA GLY A 455 -8.37 -11.23 22.54
C GLY A 455 -8.49 -11.94 23.90
N GLY A 456 -7.37 -12.22 24.57
CA GLY A 456 -7.31 -12.83 25.90
C GLY A 456 -7.05 -14.34 25.91
N GLU A 457 -6.90 -14.91 27.11
CA GLU A 457 -6.41 -16.28 27.29
C GLU A 457 -7.32 -17.34 26.65
N ASP A 458 -8.63 -17.23 26.83
CA ASP A 458 -9.59 -18.22 26.31
C ASP A 458 -9.70 -18.18 24.78
N LYS A 459 -9.69 -16.98 24.20
CA LYS A 459 -9.62 -16.83 22.74
C LYS A 459 -8.30 -17.36 22.19
N ARG A 460 -7.18 -17.14 22.90
CA ARG A 460 -5.87 -17.66 22.50
C ARG A 460 -5.81 -19.20 22.54
N LYS A 461 -6.51 -19.84 23.48
CA LYS A 461 -6.70 -21.30 23.48
C LYS A 461 -7.45 -21.77 22.22
N GLN A 462 -8.48 -21.03 21.79
CA GLN A 462 -9.20 -21.33 20.55
C GLN A 462 -8.32 -21.13 19.32
N TYR A 463 -7.52 -20.04 19.26
CA TYR A 463 -6.52 -19.83 18.22
C TYR A 463 -5.57 -21.02 18.11
N ASN A 464 -4.94 -21.42 19.22
CA ASN A 464 -3.99 -22.56 19.25
C ASN A 464 -4.64 -23.89 18.85
N ARG A 465 -5.93 -24.09 19.16
CA ARG A 465 -6.68 -25.27 18.72
C ARG A 465 -6.91 -25.26 17.22
N LYS A 466 -7.31 -24.12 16.64
CA LYS A 466 -7.51 -23.98 15.19
C LYS A 466 -6.18 -24.10 14.42
N LEU A 467 -5.11 -23.50 14.93
CA LEU A 467 -3.77 -23.59 14.35
C LEU A 467 -3.27 -25.05 14.29
N ARG A 468 -3.38 -25.80 15.39
CA ARG A 468 -3.06 -27.24 15.43
C ARG A 468 -3.90 -28.06 14.47
N ARG A 469 -5.19 -27.72 14.35
CA ARG A 469 -6.09 -28.38 13.41
C ARG A 469 -5.65 -28.16 11.96
N SER A 470 -5.31 -26.91 11.57
CA SER A 470 -4.77 -26.66 10.24
C SER A 470 -3.43 -27.36 10.00
N ALA A 471 -2.58 -27.50 11.02
CA ALA A 471 -1.35 -28.28 10.91
C ALA A 471 -1.64 -29.77 10.68
N GLN A 472 -2.64 -30.37 11.34
CA GLN A 472 -3.03 -31.76 11.10
C GLN A 472 -3.60 -31.98 9.68
N GLU A 473 -4.50 -31.08 9.27
CA GLU A 473 -5.16 -31.11 7.95
C GLU A 473 -4.16 -30.84 6.80
N SER A 474 -3.02 -30.21 7.07
CA SER A 474 -1.99 -29.92 6.07
C SER A 474 -1.46 -31.16 5.34
N SER A 475 -1.46 -32.33 6.02
CA SER A 475 -1.02 -33.61 5.45
C SER A 475 -1.91 -34.12 4.29
N GLU A 476 -3.13 -33.59 4.15
CA GLU A 476 -4.04 -33.89 3.05
C GLU A 476 -3.62 -33.19 1.73
N PHE A 477 -2.67 -32.26 1.79
CA PHE A 477 -2.20 -31.43 0.67
C PHE A 477 -0.78 -31.82 0.19
N LEU A 478 -0.36 -33.05 0.50
CA LEU A 478 0.91 -33.66 0.09
C LEU A 478 0.90 -34.17 -1.35
#